data_AF-A0A699YSQ2-F1
#
_entry.id   AF-A0A699YSQ2-F1
#
_cell.length_a   1.000
_cell.length_b   1.000
_cell.length_c   1.000
_cell.angle_alpha   90.00
_cell.angle_beta   90.00
_cell.angle_gamma   90.00
#
_symmetry.space_group_name_H-M   'P 1'
#
loop_
_entity.id
_entity.type
_entity.pdbx_description
1 polymer ?
#
loop_
_entity_poly.entity_id
_entity_poly.type
_entity_poly.pdbx_seq_one_letter_code
_entity_poly.pdbx_strand_id
1 'polypeptide(L)'
;MLAGVRPLVRALAADQAPAFPALQPLLAAAEKEEAARREQALDITFRSGEHDANGQRIRHSPEEVGRRMGLPTCRAARLVSRAMRAVPLVADRDAALPVLWEDEYFIAVDKPEGMQTAPVHRYKGGSVVNALIGQLGGRPPHVLHRLDMDTSGVLLMAKQPGVVAAVHRQF
;
A
#
# COMPACT_ATOMS: atom_id res chain seq x y z
N MET A 1 -37.85 -12.77 -2.67
CA MET A 1 -36.45 -12.82 -3.13
C MET A 1 -35.72 -11.63 -2.52
N LEU A 2 -34.89 -11.88 -1.52
CA LEU A 2 -34.33 -10.86 -0.62
C LEU A 2 -33.28 -10.01 -1.36
N ALA A 3 -33.56 -8.71 -1.46
CA ALA A 3 -32.67 -7.70 -2.01
C ALA A 3 -31.41 -7.56 -1.16
N GLY A 4 -30.25 -7.54 -1.81
CA GLY A 4 -28.94 -7.48 -1.17
C GLY A 4 -28.78 -6.23 -0.30
N VAL A 5 -28.62 -6.44 0.99
CA VAL A 5 -28.20 -5.41 1.94
C VAL A 5 -26.76 -5.04 1.61
N ARG A 6 -26.58 -3.95 0.87
CA ARG A 6 -25.29 -3.27 0.72
C ARG A 6 -24.92 -2.69 2.09
N PRO A 7 -23.74 -2.95 2.67
CA PRO A 7 -23.32 -2.22 3.86
C PRO A 7 -23.10 -0.75 3.48
N LEU A 8 -24.00 0.09 3.99
CA LEU A 8 -24.11 1.53 3.78
C LEU A 8 -23.10 2.29 4.66
N VAL A 9 -21.85 1.82 4.73
CA VAL A 9 -20.83 2.40 5.60
C VAL A 9 -19.72 2.99 4.75
N ARG A 10 -20.05 4.04 4.00
CA ARG A 10 -19.02 4.94 3.46
C ARG A 10 -19.60 6.29 3.05
N ALA A 11 -19.58 7.25 3.97
CA ALA A 11 -19.31 8.67 3.68
C ALA A 11 -19.59 9.53 4.93
N LEU A 12 -18.70 9.52 5.91
CA LEU A 12 -18.49 10.68 6.78
C LEU A 12 -16.98 10.76 7.04
N ALA A 13 -16.43 11.97 6.94
CA ALA A 13 -15.05 12.24 7.30
C ALA A 13 -14.80 11.67 8.71
N ALA A 14 -13.64 11.05 8.92
CA ALA A 14 -13.31 10.33 10.16
C ALA A 14 -13.49 11.17 11.45
N ASP A 15 -13.59 12.49 11.32
CA ASP A 15 -13.72 13.45 12.43
C ASP A 15 -15.16 13.85 12.81
N GLN A 16 -16.19 13.45 12.04
CA GLN A 16 -17.58 13.89 12.32
C GLN A 16 -18.66 12.81 12.06
N ALA A 17 -18.31 11.52 12.07
CA ALA A 17 -19.32 10.48 12.10
C ALA A 17 -19.91 10.36 13.51
N PRO A 18 -21.25 10.37 13.70
CA PRO A 18 -21.81 9.94 14.97
C PRO A 18 -21.36 8.49 15.21
N ALA A 19 -20.47 8.29 16.17
CA ALA A 19 -20.03 6.97 16.55
C ALA A 19 -21.21 6.28 17.22
N PHE A 20 -21.91 5.39 16.51
CA PHE A 20 -22.97 4.56 17.08
C PHE A 20 -22.33 3.56 18.06
N PRO A 21 -22.34 3.79 19.39
CA PRO A 21 -21.51 3.02 20.31
C PRO A 21 -21.94 1.55 20.36
N ALA A 22 -23.25 1.32 20.22
CA ALA A 22 -23.86 -0.02 20.14
C ALA A 22 -23.42 -0.81 18.89
N LEU A 23 -22.99 -0.16 17.82
CA LEU A 23 -22.51 -0.83 16.60
C LEU A 23 -21.01 -1.10 16.62
N GLN A 24 -20.24 -0.50 17.56
CA GLN A 24 -18.79 -0.67 17.61
C GLN A 24 -18.34 -2.14 17.70
N PRO A 25 -18.97 -3.00 18.52
CA PRO A 25 -18.59 -4.42 18.57
C PRO A 25 -18.84 -5.14 17.24
N LEU A 26 -19.94 -4.81 16.55
CA LEU A 26 -20.28 -5.40 15.25
C LEU A 26 -19.33 -4.93 14.15
N LEU A 27 -18.95 -3.65 14.15
CA LEU A 27 -17.98 -3.09 13.21
C LEU A 27 -16.60 -3.72 13.40
N ALA A 28 -16.12 -3.80 14.64
CA ALA A 28 -14.83 -4.44 14.95
C ALA A 28 -14.81 -5.93 14.55
N ALA A 29 -15.90 -6.67 14.80
CA ALA A 29 -16.02 -8.06 14.38
C ALA A 29 -15.99 -8.19 12.85
N ALA A 30 -16.72 -7.33 12.12
CA ALA A 30 -16.73 -7.30 10.67
C ALA A 30 -15.36 -6.92 10.08
N GLU A 31 -14.64 -5.99 10.69
CA GLU A 31 -13.29 -5.61 10.29
C GLU A 31 -12.30 -6.75 10.48
N LYS A 32 -12.38 -7.48 11.61
CA LYS A 32 -11.57 -8.67 11.87
C LYS A 32 -11.83 -9.78 10.86
N GLU A 33 -13.10 -10.03 10.54
CA GLU A 33 -13.47 -11.01 9.51
C GLU A 33 -12.95 -10.60 8.13
N GLU A 34 -13.12 -9.33 7.74
CA GLU A 34 -12.62 -8.80 6.48
C GLU A 34 -11.08 -8.79 6.43
N ALA A 35 -10.39 -8.60 7.56
CA ALA A 35 -8.93 -8.71 7.66
C ALA A 35 -8.48 -10.16 7.44
N ALA A 36 -9.10 -11.14 8.11
CA ALA A 36 -8.82 -12.56 7.91
C ALA A 36 -9.04 -12.99 6.45
N ARG A 37 -10.12 -12.50 5.81
CA ARG A 37 -10.36 -12.75 4.38
C ARG A 37 -9.28 -12.16 3.48
N ARG A 38 -8.79 -10.96 3.79
CA ARG A 38 -7.70 -10.32 3.03
C ARG A 38 -6.40 -11.12 3.18
N GLU A 39 -6.08 -11.56 4.39
CA GLU A 39 -4.92 -12.40 4.67
C GLU A 39 -4.98 -13.72 3.90
N GLN A 40 -6.11 -14.43 3.98
CA GLN A 40 -6.34 -15.66 3.22
C GLN A 40 -6.22 -15.43 1.71
N ALA A 41 -6.74 -14.31 1.18
CA ALA A 41 -6.61 -13.98 -0.23
C ALA A 41 -5.16 -13.72 -0.63
N LEU A 42 -4.34 -13.09 0.23
CA LEU A 42 -2.92 -12.87 -0.02
C LEU A 42 -2.14 -14.18 0.00
N ASP A 43 -2.41 -15.06 0.97
CA ASP A 43 -1.81 -16.38 1.02
C ASP A 43 -2.12 -17.16 -0.26
N ILE A 44 -3.38 -17.19 -0.71
CA ILE A 44 -3.74 -17.84 -1.96
C ILE A 44 -3.09 -17.14 -3.16
N THR A 45 -2.98 -15.81 -3.17
CA THR A 45 -2.39 -15.06 -4.30
C THR A 45 -0.90 -15.33 -4.45
N PHE A 46 -0.17 -15.52 -3.34
CA PHE A 46 1.30 -15.57 -3.31
C PHE A 46 1.87 -16.86 -2.72
N ARG A 47 1.06 -17.92 -2.67
CA ARG A 47 1.23 -19.17 -1.89
C ARG A 47 2.66 -19.47 -1.43
N SER A 48 2.78 -19.65 -0.11
CA SER A 48 3.91 -20.25 0.62
C SER A 48 4.89 -21.06 -0.25
N GLY A 49 6.00 -20.43 -0.68
CA GLY A 49 7.19 -21.13 -1.19
C GLY A 49 7.23 -21.53 -2.66
N GLU A 50 6.16 -21.34 -3.44
CA GLU A 50 6.18 -21.62 -4.88
C GLU A 50 6.88 -20.48 -5.64
N HIS A 51 8.06 -20.79 -6.18
CA HIS A 51 8.83 -19.89 -7.01
C HIS A 51 8.84 -20.42 -8.44
N ASP A 52 8.81 -19.53 -9.43
CA ASP A 52 9.06 -19.90 -10.81
C ASP A 52 10.53 -20.33 -10.99
N ALA A 53 10.87 -20.75 -12.21
CA ALA A 53 12.24 -21.18 -12.56
C ALA A 53 13.31 -20.09 -12.32
N ASN A 54 12.91 -18.82 -12.13
CA ASN A 54 13.77 -17.68 -11.88
C ASN A 54 13.80 -17.29 -10.39
N GLY A 55 13.18 -18.08 -9.50
CA GLY A 55 13.10 -17.76 -8.08
C GLY A 55 12.08 -16.66 -7.74
N GLN A 56 11.19 -16.29 -8.66
CA GLN A 56 10.16 -15.28 -8.42
C GLN A 56 8.87 -15.94 -7.91
N ARG A 57 8.24 -15.34 -6.88
CA ARG A 57 6.99 -15.89 -6.31
C ARG A 57 5.90 -15.97 -7.37
N ILE A 58 5.31 -17.15 -7.53
CA ILE A 58 4.21 -17.38 -8.46
C ILE A 58 2.97 -16.62 -7.96
N ARG A 59 2.37 -15.82 -8.86
CA ARG A 59 1.17 -15.03 -8.56
C ARG A 59 -0.06 -15.71 -9.17
N HIS A 60 -0.96 -16.19 -8.32
CA HIS A 60 -2.23 -16.74 -8.77
C HIS A 60 -3.19 -15.66 -9.25
N SER A 61 -4.00 -15.98 -10.26
CA SER A 61 -4.99 -15.07 -10.81
C SER A 61 -6.17 -14.87 -9.85
N PRO A 62 -6.91 -13.75 -9.93
CA PRO A 62 -8.14 -13.57 -9.16
C PRO A 62 -9.19 -14.66 -9.36
N GLU A 63 -9.19 -15.35 -10.50
CA GLU A 63 -10.06 -16.48 -10.77
C GLU A 63 -9.72 -17.69 -9.91
N GLU A 64 -8.42 -18.00 -9.77
CA GLU A 64 -7.95 -19.05 -8.88
C GLU A 64 -8.26 -18.75 -7.42
N VAL A 65 -8.06 -17.50 -7.00
CA VAL A 65 -8.47 -17.02 -5.67
C VAL A 65 -9.97 -17.20 -5.47
N GLY A 66 -10.78 -16.83 -6.47
CA GLY A 66 -12.23 -17.02 -6.46
C GLY A 66 -12.64 -18.48 -6.31
N ARG A 67 -12.07 -19.38 -7.12
CA ARG A 67 -12.32 -20.83 -7.02
C ARG A 67 -12.01 -21.38 -5.63
N ARG A 68 -10.86 -21.03 -5.05
CA ARG A 68 -10.45 -21.54 -3.73
C ARG A 68 -11.23 -20.95 -2.56
N MET A 69 -11.65 -19.69 -2.66
CA MET A 69 -12.43 -19.03 -1.62
C MET A 69 -13.95 -19.17 -1.78
N GLY A 70 -14.43 -19.84 -2.84
CA GLY A 70 -15.86 -19.92 -3.16
C GLY A 70 -16.46 -18.55 -3.51
N LEU A 71 -15.68 -17.66 -4.13
CA LEU A 71 -16.09 -16.29 -4.48
C LEU A 71 -16.20 -16.12 -6.00
N PRO A 72 -17.17 -15.33 -6.50
CA PRO A 72 -17.17 -14.88 -7.87
C PRO A 72 -15.86 -14.14 -8.21
N THR A 73 -15.34 -14.31 -9.43
CA THR A 73 -14.06 -13.72 -9.88
C THR A 73 -13.97 -12.22 -9.63
N CYS A 74 -15.06 -11.46 -9.86
CA CYS A 74 -15.08 -10.02 -9.64
C CYS A 74 -14.92 -9.65 -8.15
N ARG A 75 -15.45 -10.47 -7.23
CA ARG A 75 -15.33 -10.28 -5.78
C ARG A 75 -13.94 -10.66 -5.31
N ALA A 76 -13.40 -11.77 -5.81
CA ALA A 76 -12.02 -12.17 -5.56
C ALA A 76 -11.02 -11.10 -6.04
N ALA A 77 -11.19 -10.55 -7.25
CA ALA A 77 -10.34 -9.48 -7.76
C ALA A 77 -10.34 -8.22 -6.87
N ARG A 78 -11.51 -7.80 -6.39
CA ARG A 78 -11.60 -6.68 -5.43
C ARG A 78 -10.96 -7.01 -4.10
N LEU A 79 -11.16 -8.22 -3.59
CA LEU A 79 -10.58 -8.67 -2.33
C LEU A 79 -9.05 -8.67 -2.41
N VAL A 80 -8.47 -9.27 -3.47
CA VAL A 80 -7.03 -9.27 -3.74
C VAL A 80 -6.50 -7.83 -3.85
N SER A 81 -7.16 -6.96 -4.62
CA SER A 81 -6.75 -5.55 -4.74
C SER A 81 -6.72 -4.82 -3.39
N ARG A 82 -7.75 -5.02 -2.56
CA ARG A 82 -7.80 -4.47 -1.20
C ARG A 82 -6.72 -5.05 -0.30
N ALA A 83 -6.52 -6.36 -0.36
CA ALA A 83 -5.53 -7.04 0.44
C ALA A 83 -4.12 -6.56 0.09
N MET A 84 -3.78 -6.46 -1.21
CA MET A 84 -2.50 -5.91 -1.66
C MET A 84 -2.27 -4.47 -1.22
N ARG A 85 -3.31 -3.62 -1.21
CA ARG A 85 -3.22 -2.24 -0.70
C ARG A 85 -3.09 -2.16 0.82
N ALA A 86 -3.48 -3.20 1.55
CA ALA A 86 -3.34 -3.26 3.01
C ALA A 86 -1.95 -3.71 3.45
N VAL A 87 -1.18 -4.40 2.59
CA VAL A 87 0.20 -4.83 2.89
C VAL A 87 1.07 -3.59 3.17
N PRO A 88 1.63 -3.40 4.38
CA PRO A 88 2.46 -2.23 4.66
C PRO A 88 3.68 -2.18 3.75
N LEU A 89 4.16 -0.97 3.46
CA LEU A 89 5.42 -0.79 2.75
C LEU A 89 6.59 -1.23 3.63
N VAL A 90 7.58 -1.89 3.03
CA VAL A 90 8.81 -2.28 3.73
C VAL A 90 9.60 -1.02 4.13
N ALA A 91 10.18 -1.04 5.34
CA ALA A 91 11.07 -0.01 5.84
C ALA A 91 12.52 -0.48 5.74
N ASP A 92 13.31 0.12 4.85
CA ASP A 92 14.71 -0.24 4.69
C ASP A 92 15.56 0.61 5.63
N ARG A 93 15.97 0.03 6.77
CA ARG A 93 16.66 0.77 7.85
C ARG A 93 18.14 1.01 7.56
N ASP A 94 18.74 0.14 6.75
CA ASP A 94 20.18 0.18 6.43
C ASP A 94 20.49 0.92 5.11
N ALA A 95 19.47 1.46 4.43
CA ALA A 95 19.58 2.10 3.13
C ALA A 95 19.41 3.63 3.22
N ALA A 96 20.17 4.29 4.10
CA ALA A 96 20.06 5.74 4.30
C ALA A 96 20.44 6.52 3.04
N LEU A 97 19.61 7.50 2.65
CA LEU A 97 19.87 8.42 1.55
C LEU A 97 20.41 9.77 2.06
N PRO A 98 21.30 10.44 1.31
CA PRO A 98 21.71 11.80 1.60
C PRO A 98 20.52 12.76 1.51
N VAL A 99 20.25 13.49 2.60
CA VAL A 99 19.21 14.52 2.64
C VAL A 99 19.83 15.85 2.25
N LEU A 100 19.35 16.43 1.15
CA LEU A 100 19.78 17.73 0.64
C LEU A 100 19.02 18.87 1.33
N TRP A 101 17.75 18.64 1.64
CA TRP A 101 16.90 19.58 2.35
C TRP A 101 15.70 18.87 2.98
N GLU A 102 15.25 19.33 4.15
CA GLU A 102 14.07 18.79 4.85
C GLU A 102 13.37 19.88 5.65
N ASP A 103 12.03 19.90 5.61
CA ASP A 103 11.18 20.72 6.47
C ASP A 103 10.00 19.91 7.04
N GLU A 104 8.95 20.59 7.53
CA GLU A 104 7.76 19.95 8.07
C GLU A 104 6.98 19.13 7.01
N TYR A 105 6.96 19.60 5.76
CA TYR A 105 6.09 19.11 4.69
C TYR A 105 6.81 18.27 3.66
N PHE A 106 8.10 18.48 3.47
CA PHE A 106 8.88 18.02 2.34
C PHE A 106 10.25 17.50 2.75
N ILE A 107 10.80 16.64 1.90
CA ILE A 107 12.16 16.14 1.97
C ILE A 107 12.71 16.02 0.56
N ALA A 108 13.89 16.60 0.33
CA ALA A 108 14.65 16.47 -0.90
C ALA A 108 15.89 15.61 -0.61
N VAL A 109 16.05 14.54 -1.38
CA VAL A 109 17.18 13.62 -1.24
C VAL A 109 17.97 13.52 -2.54
N ASP A 110 19.25 13.18 -2.39
CA ASP A 110 20.08 12.81 -3.53
C ASP A 110 19.85 11.32 -3.85
N LYS A 111 19.10 11.05 -4.92
CA LYS A 111 18.81 9.69 -5.35
C LYS A 111 20.01 9.13 -6.13
N PRO A 112 20.57 7.98 -5.73
CA PRO A 112 21.59 7.31 -6.54
C PRO A 112 20.99 6.70 -7.81
N GLU A 113 21.82 6.50 -8.83
CA GLU A 113 21.48 5.65 -9.96
C GLU A 113 21.30 4.18 -9.52
N GLY A 114 20.54 3.40 -10.29
CA GLY A 114 20.22 2.00 -9.96
C GLY A 114 19.15 1.82 -8.88
N MET A 115 18.65 2.89 -8.26
CA MET A 115 17.58 2.82 -7.24
C MET A 115 16.23 3.30 -7.80
N GLN A 116 15.17 2.54 -7.56
CA GLN A 116 13.82 2.93 -7.98
C GLN A 116 13.24 4.02 -7.08
N THR A 117 12.44 4.93 -7.65
CA THR A 117 11.73 5.96 -6.85
C THR A 117 10.73 5.32 -5.88
N ALA A 118 9.92 4.37 -6.35
CA ALA A 118 8.89 3.68 -5.56
C ALA A 118 9.00 2.16 -5.77
N PRO A 119 8.54 1.34 -4.81
CA PRO A 119 8.71 -0.10 -4.92
C PRO A 119 7.78 -0.70 -5.96
N VAL A 120 8.28 -1.69 -6.70
CA VAL A 120 7.47 -2.49 -7.64
C VAL A 120 6.24 -3.10 -6.96
N HIS A 121 6.43 -3.59 -5.72
CA HIS A 121 5.41 -4.22 -4.90
C HIS A 121 5.54 -3.77 -3.45
N ARG A 122 4.42 -3.69 -2.72
CA ARG A 122 4.45 -3.13 -1.34
C ARG A 122 5.33 -3.94 -0.37
N TYR A 123 5.44 -5.25 -0.59
CA TYR A 123 6.28 -6.16 0.19
C TYR A 123 7.75 -6.22 -0.28
N LYS A 124 8.14 -5.41 -1.26
CA LYS A 124 9.51 -5.32 -1.75
C LYS A 124 10.15 -4.02 -1.24
N GLY A 125 11.37 -4.13 -0.73
CA GLY A 125 12.23 -2.98 -0.42
C GLY A 125 13.02 -2.51 -1.66
N GLY A 126 14.08 -1.75 -1.43
CA GLY A 126 15.05 -1.34 -2.44
C GLY A 126 14.64 -0.13 -3.27
N SER A 127 13.76 0.73 -2.74
CA SER A 127 13.38 2.00 -3.38
C SER A 127 13.61 3.18 -2.44
N VAL A 128 13.63 4.38 -2.99
CA VAL A 128 13.73 5.63 -2.20
C VAL A 128 12.62 5.73 -1.16
N VAL A 129 11.38 5.37 -1.52
CA VAL A 129 10.27 5.35 -0.57
C VAL A 129 10.57 4.40 0.61
N ASN A 130 11.15 3.23 0.36
CA ASN A 130 11.46 2.27 1.43
C ASN A 130 12.58 2.76 2.34
N ALA A 131 13.64 3.34 1.77
CA ALA A 131 14.74 3.97 2.48
C ALA A 131 14.23 5.09 3.40
N LEU A 132 13.39 5.97 2.86
CA LEU A 132 12.82 7.09 3.61
C LEU A 132 11.83 6.65 4.68
N ILE A 133 11.09 5.55 4.50
CA ILE A 133 10.30 4.96 5.59
C ILE A 133 11.24 4.61 6.76
N GLY A 134 12.40 4.01 6.49
CA GLY A 134 13.41 3.71 7.50
C GLY A 134 13.92 4.96 8.21
N GLN A 135 14.35 5.97 7.45
CA GLN A 135 14.90 7.22 7.98
C GLN A 135 13.88 8.08 8.74
N LEU A 136 12.61 8.08 8.32
CA LEU A 136 11.53 8.89 8.91
C LEU A 136 10.75 8.16 10.02
N GLY A 137 11.35 7.14 10.64
CA GLY A 137 10.75 6.44 11.78
C GLY A 137 9.47 5.67 11.45
N GLY A 138 9.37 5.11 10.24
CA GLY A 138 8.25 4.28 9.80
C GLY A 138 7.12 5.05 9.08
N ARG A 139 7.26 6.37 8.92
CA ARG A 139 6.25 7.19 8.21
C ARG A 139 6.54 7.17 6.71
N PRO A 140 5.63 6.65 5.86
CA PRO A 140 5.85 6.63 4.43
C PRO A 140 5.73 8.03 3.83
N PRO A 141 6.76 8.51 3.10
CA PRO A 141 6.62 9.73 2.33
C PRO A 141 5.72 9.49 1.11
N HIS A 142 5.31 10.59 0.48
CA HIS A 142 4.48 10.62 -0.69
C HIS A 142 5.27 11.12 -1.90
N VAL A 143 5.21 10.35 -2.98
CA VAL A 143 5.91 10.66 -4.24
C VAL A 143 5.27 11.88 -4.91
N LEU A 144 6.10 12.90 -5.21
CA LEU A 144 5.67 14.10 -5.91
C LEU A 144 5.99 14.03 -7.40
N HIS A 145 7.22 13.65 -7.74
CA HIS A 145 7.67 13.34 -9.09
C HIS A 145 8.54 12.08 -9.05
N ARG A 146 8.95 11.58 -10.22
CA ARG A 146 9.78 10.38 -10.33
C ARG A 146 11.04 10.65 -11.12
N LEU A 147 12.11 9.98 -10.72
CA LEU A 147 13.28 9.73 -11.54
C LEU A 147 13.29 8.25 -11.92
N ASP A 148 13.75 7.94 -13.12
CA ASP A 148 13.90 6.55 -13.55
C ASP A 148 15.04 5.86 -12.78
N MET A 149 15.06 4.53 -12.87
CA MET A 149 15.97 3.70 -12.08
C MET A 149 17.43 4.12 -12.27
N ASP A 150 17.84 4.30 -13.53
CA ASP A 150 19.22 4.62 -13.91
C ASP A 150 19.50 6.13 -13.95
N THR A 151 18.60 6.96 -13.39
CA THR A 151 18.78 8.40 -13.29
C THR A 151 19.11 8.81 -11.87
N SER A 152 20.23 9.48 -11.65
CA SER A 152 20.59 10.07 -10.35
C SER A 152 20.10 11.52 -10.21
N GLY A 153 20.10 12.03 -8.99
CA GLY A 153 19.89 13.44 -8.71
C GLY A 153 18.77 13.73 -7.71
N VAL A 154 18.34 15.00 -7.67
CA VAL A 154 17.42 15.50 -6.66
C VAL A 154 16.03 14.93 -6.83
N LEU A 155 15.52 14.29 -5.78
CA LEU A 155 14.15 13.79 -5.71
C LEU A 155 13.42 14.42 -4.52
N LEU A 156 12.35 15.14 -4.81
CA LEU A 156 11.48 15.76 -3.82
C LEU A 156 10.31 14.84 -3.47
N MET A 157 10.05 14.66 -2.17
CA MET A 157 8.91 13.93 -1.64
C MET A 157 8.18 14.74 -0.57
N ALA A 158 6.89 14.45 -0.39
CA ALA A 158 6.07 15.04 0.67
C ALA A 158 6.00 14.12 1.89
N LYS A 159 6.23 14.68 3.08
CA LYS A 159 6.05 14.02 4.37
C LYS A 159 4.58 13.95 4.79
N GLN A 160 3.73 14.79 4.21
CA GLN A 160 2.30 14.83 4.50
C GLN A 160 1.44 14.63 3.24
N PRO A 161 0.33 13.88 3.31
CA PRO A 161 -0.53 13.64 2.16
C PRO A 161 -1.27 14.90 1.67
N GLY A 162 -1.53 15.87 2.57
CA GLY A 162 -2.32 17.06 2.29
C GLY A 162 -1.71 18.00 1.24
N VAL A 163 -0.38 18.00 1.10
CA VAL A 163 0.33 18.90 0.18
C VAL A 163 0.50 18.32 -1.23
N VAL A 164 0.34 17.00 -1.39
CA VAL A 164 0.64 16.27 -2.64
C VAL A 164 -0.13 16.82 -3.83
N ALA A 165 -1.45 16.97 -3.69
CA ALA A 165 -2.32 17.40 -4.80
C ALA A 165 -2.01 18.84 -5.27
N ALA A 166 -1.57 19.71 -4.37
CA ALA A 166 -1.21 21.08 -4.73
C ALA A 166 0.09 21.12 -5.54
N VAL A 167 1.06 20.29 -5.16
CA VAL A 167 2.40 20.24 -5.75
C VAL A 167 2.45 19.44 -7.04
N HIS A 168 1.64 18.39 -7.18
CA HIS A 168 1.53 17.62 -8.44
C HIS A 168 1.18 18.47 -9.66
N ARG A 169 0.55 19.65 -9.48
CA ARG A 169 0.26 20.58 -10.58
C ARG A 169 1.49 21.30 -11.15
N GLN A 170 2.65 21.16 -10.52
CA GLN A 170 3.91 21.82 -10.93
C GLN A 170 4.81 20.90 -11.77
N PHE A 171 4.45 19.63 -11.91
CA PHE A 171 5.17 18.61 -12.67
C PHE A 171 4.28 18.06 -13.80
#